data_AF-A0A0F4RIZ9-F1
#
_entry.id   AF-A0A0F4RIZ9-F1
#
_cell.length_a   1.000
_cell.length_b   1.000
_cell.length_c   1.000
_cell.angle_alpha   90.00
_cell.angle_beta   90.00
_cell.angle_gamma   90.00
#
_symmetry.space_group_name_H-M   'P 1'
#
loop_
_entity.id
_entity.type
_entity.pdbx_description
1 polymer ?
#
loop_
_entity_poly.entity_id
_entity_poly.type
_entity_poly.pdbx_seq_one_letter_code
_entity_poly.pdbx_strand_id
1 'polypeptide(L)'
;MNNIFKTLSLVTFMLSGQAILATPLSDARYIAQRDLDHAALSTMQRLLKGQFVNVYLRPFSGLGIEVIDEDRFIDLIPDEDVAPFLDHYLAQSAENYLSIYTPEQLASMATLLRTNDDASMEEILSEEYRRELEIAVEKARTTAQPSGSDDPLVLGLEEMIVQLEAINVMLDGDGAEAIAQHFTASIAPLFMLMRYSREISQLERDFDNPVTIAVLNEHGILRFANPVQRQTLLRQLSASKDTGGIQFITPPRTTETD
;
A
#
# COMPACT_ATOMS: atom_id res chain seq x y z
N MET A 1 46.99 -27.46 5.76
CA MET A 1 46.07 -26.78 4.82
C MET A 1 45.08 -25.98 5.64
N ASN A 2 45.08 -24.67 5.43
CA ASN A 2 44.86 -23.66 6.46
C ASN A 2 43.37 -23.37 6.69
N ASN A 3 42.94 -23.30 7.96
CA ASN A 3 41.55 -22.94 8.34
C ASN A 3 41.11 -21.61 7.74
N ILE A 4 42.06 -20.69 7.51
CA ILE A 4 41.85 -19.41 6.82
C ILE A 4 41.27 -19.59 5.41
N PHE A 5 41.69 -20.61 4.66
CA PHE A 5 41.17 -20.86 3.31
C PHE A 5 39.73 -21.38 3.37
N LYS A 6 39.37 -22.18 4.37
CA LYS A 6 37.99 -22.62 4.60
C LYS A 6 37.08 -21.47 5.04
N THR A 7 37.56 -20.58 5.91
CA THR A 7 36.80 -19.41 6.35
C THR A 7 36.62 -18.40 5.22
N LEU A 8 37.66 -18.19 4.40
CA LEU A 8 37.56 -17.32 3.23
C LEU A 8 36.58 -17.90 2.19
N SER A 9 36.65 -19.21 1.90
CA SER A 9 35.68 -19.86 1.00
C SER A 9 34.26 -19.81 1.55
N LEU A 10 34.04 -19.97 2.86
CA LEU A 10 32.71 -19.90 3.48
C LEU A 10 32.15 -18.47 3.47
N VAL A 11 32.99 -17.46 3.72
CA VAL A 11 32.60 -16.04 3.66
C VAL A 11 32.32 -15.61 2.22
N THR A 12 33.11 -16.06 1.25
CA THR A 12 32.83 -15.80 -0.17
C THR A 12 31.56 -16.52 -0.62
N PHE A 13 31.28 -17.76 -0.17
CA PHE A 13 30.03 -18.48 -0.45
C PHE A 13 28.82 -17.88 0.26
N MET A 14 28.99 -17.30 1.46
CA MET A 14 27.91 -16.60 2.17
C MET A 14 27.62 -15.22 1.59
N LEU A 15 28.63 -14.48 1.13
CA LEU A 15 28.45 -13.18 0.47
C LEU A 15 27.90 -13.33 -0.96
N SER A 16 28.27 -14.39 -1.68
CA SER A 16 27.66 -14.70 -2.99
C SER A 16 26.32 -15.44 -2.88
N GLY A 17 26.07 -16.14 -1.78
CA GLY A 17 24.81 -16.82 -1.49
C GLY A 17 23.64 -15.88 -1.16
N GLN A 18 23.90 -14.64 -0.75
CA GLN A 18 22.82 -13.65 -0.54
C GLN A 18 22.31 -13.02 -1.84
N ALA A 19 23.12 -13.00 -2.90
CA ALA A 19 22.70 -12.51 -4.22
C ALA A 19 22.05 -13.59 -5.11
N ILE A 20 22.25 -14.88 -4.82
CA ILE A 20 21.80 -16.01 -5.67
C ILE A 20 20.49 -16.66 -5.18
N LEU A 21 19.94 -16.25 -4.02
CA LEU A 21 18.73 -16.86 -3.45
C LEU A 21 17.46 -15.97 -3.50
N ALA A 22 17.53 -14.76 -4.04
CA ALA A 22 16.32 -13.98 -4.25
C ALA A 22 15.56 -14.55 -5.44
N THR A 23 14.41 -15.17 -5.17
CA THR A 23 13.46 -15.54 -6.24
C THR A 23 12.81 -14.27 -6.78
N PRO A 24 12.29 -14.27 -8.02
CA PRO A 24 11.57 -13.11 -8.57
C PRO A 24 10.46 -12.62 -7.64
N LEU A 25 9.77 -13.55 -6.96
CA LEU A 25 8.77 -13.22 -5.94
C LEU A 25 9.36 -12.55 -4.69
N SER A 26 10.56 -12.96 -4.26
CA SER A 26 11.26 -12.32 -3.14
C SER A 26 11.70 -10.90 -3.49
N ASP A 27 12.17 -10.67 -4.71
CA ASP A 27 12.54 -9.33 -5.18
C ASP A 27 11.32 -8.44 -5.34
N ALA A 28 10.24 -8.95 -5.95
CA ALA A 28 8.98 -8.22 -6.07
C ALA A 28 8.37 -7.83 -4.70
N ARG A 29 8.43 -8.73 -3.70
CA ARG A 29 8.00 -8.41 -2.33
C ARG A 29 8.88 -7.35 -1.68
N TYR A 30 10.18 -7.44 -1.88
CA TYR A 30 11.11 -6.45 -1.36
C TYR A 30 10.86 -5.07 -1.99
N ILE A 31 10.67 -5.01 -3.31
CA ILE A 31 10.31 -3.78 -4.03
C ILE A 31 8.99 -3.23 -3.51
N ALA A 32 7.93 -4.05 -3.41
CA ALA A 32 6.63 -3.61 -2.89
C ALA A 32 6.70 -3.07 -1.45
N GLN A 33 7.54 -3.66 -0.61
CA GLN A 33 7.77 -3.19 0.76
C GLN A 33 8.58 -1.90 0.81
N ARG A 34 9.53 -1.68 -0.11
CA ARG A 34 10.36 -0.47 -0.13
C ARG A 34 9.62 0.69 -0.80
N ASP A 35 8.87 0.42 -1.86
CA ASP A 35 8.07 1.42 -2.57
C ASP A 35 7.08 2.14 -1.62
N LEU A 36 6.56 1.41 -0.65
CA LEU A 36 5.90 1.98 0.52
C LEU A 36 6.93 2.30 1.60
N ASP A 37 7.41 3.53 1.66
CA ASP A 37 8.21 3.96 2.81
C ASP A 37 7.44 3.80 4.14
N HIS A 38 8.16 3.83 5.27
CA HIS A 38 7.54 3.68 6.58
C HIS A 38 6.44 4.73 6.85
N ALA A 39 6.53 5.93 6.27
CA ALA A 39 5.53 6.97 6.42
C ALA A 39 4.24 6.64 5.64
N ALA A 40 4.36 6.14 4.41
CA ALA A 40 3.27 5.68 3.56
C ALA A 40 2.55 4.48 4.19
N LEU A 41 3.31 3.50 4.71
CA LEU A 41 2.72 2.34 5.39
C LEU A 41 1.96 2.76 6.65
N SER A 42 2.53 3.66 7.47
CA SER A 42 1.86 4.19 8.65
C SER A 42 0.59 4.98 8.30
N THR A 43 0.62 5.71 7.17
CA THR A 43 -0.52 6.45 6.65
C THR A 43 -1.63 5.50 6.19
N MET A 44 -1.29 4.47 5.43
CA MET A 44 -2.24 3.44 4.99
C MET A 44 -2.86 2.71 6.18
N GLN A 45 -2.05 2.31 7.17
CA GLN A 45 -2.52 1.69 8.40
C GLN A 45 -3.51 2.60 9.13
N ARG A 46 -3.18 3.90 9.29
CA ARG A 46 -4.07 4.88 9.91
C ARG A 46 -5.37 5.05 9.12
N LEU A 47 -5.31 5.13 7.79
CA LEU A 47 -6.49 5.24 6.92
C LEU A 47 -7.42 4.03 7.07
N LEU A 48 -6.87 2.82 7.08
CA LEU A 48 -7.63 1.58 7.26
C LEU A 48 -8.25 1.51 8.65
N LYS A 49 -7.50 1.87 9.70
CA LYS A 49 -8.05 1.96 11.07
C LYS A 49 -9.20 2.98 11.15
N GLY A 50 -9.11 4.11 10.45
CA GLY A 50 -10.22 5.06 10.34
C GLY A 50 -11.51 4.43 9.82
N GLN A 51 -11.42 3.47 8.89
CA GLN A 51 -12.60 2.76 8.39
C GLN A 51 -13.26 1.87 9.48
N PHE A 52 -12.44 1.31 10.37
CA PHE A 52 -12.91 0.50 11.49
C PHE A 52 -13.63 1.30 12.59
N VAL A 53 -13.42 2.62 12.68
CA VAL A 53 -14.15 3.48 13.64
C VAL A 53 -15.66 3.28 13.50
N ASN A 54 -16.18 3.33 12.27
CA ASN A 54 -17.60 3.13 11.99
C ASN A 54 -18.08 1.70 12.30
N VAL A 55 -17.20 0.71 12.11
CA VAL A 55 -17.50 -0.69 12.41
C VAL A 55 -17.68 -0.88 13.91
N TYR A 56 -16.75 -0.35 14.71
CA TYR A 56 -16.80 -0.42 16.18
C TYR A 56 -17.85 0.50 16.80
N LEU A 57 -18.24 1.57 16.11
CA LEU A 57 -19.31 2.46 16.55
C LEU A 57 -20.71 1.92 16.20
N ARG A 58 -20.85 1.08 15.16
CA ARG A 58 -22.16 0.59 14.68
C ARG A 58 -23.04 -0.05 15.76
N PRO A 59 -22.52 -0.82 16.73
CA PRO A 59 -23.35 -1.35 17.82
C PRO A 59 -24.06 -0.28 18.66
N PHE A 60 -23.58 0.96 18.61
CA PHE A 60 -24.16 2.13 19.27
C PHE A 60 -25.02 3.01 18.36
N SER A 61 -25.14 2.64 17.08
CA SER A 61 -25.93 3.41 16.12
C SER A 61 -27.37 3.56 16.60
N GLY A 62 -27.87 4.81 16.62
CA GLY A 62 -29.20 5.13 17.14
C GLY A 62 -29.27 5.52 18.62
N LEU A 63 -28.18 5.42 19.38
CA LEU A 63 -28.15 5.85 20.80
C LEU A 63 -27.81 7.34 21.00
N GLY A 64 -27.61 8.10 19.91
CA GLY A 64 -27.19 9.50 19.97
C GLY A 64 -25.74 9.66 20.49
N ILE A 65 -24.88 8.70 20.15
CA ILE A 65 -23.45 8.70 20.49
C ILE A 65 -22.67 9.22 19.28
N GLU A 66 -21.73 10.12 19.53
CA GLU A 66 -20.90 10.76 18.51
C GLU A 66 -19.43 10.64 18.88
N VAL A 67 -18.58 10.40 17.89
CA VAL A 67 -17.12 10.42 18.06
C VAL A 67 -16.66 11.88 18.04
N ILE A 68 -16.04 12.33 19.12
CA ILE A 68 -15.51 13.70 19.27
C ILE A 68 -13.98 13.78 19.16
N ASP A 69 -13.30 12.63 19.24
CA ASP A 69 -11.87 12.50 19.04
C ASP A 69 -11.61 11.20 18.25
N GLU A 70 -11.61 11.34 16.92
CA GLU A 70 -11.43 10.21 16.01
C GLU A 70 -9.99 9.68 16.03
N ASP A 71 -9.01 10.56 16.21
CA ASP A 71 -7.60 10.19 16.26
C ASP A 71 -7.31 9.28 17.46
N ARG A 72 -7.81 9.63 18.65
CA ARG A 72 -7.70 8.75 19.83
C ARG A 72 -8.51 7.47 19.68
N PHE A 73 -9.61 7.48 18.93
CA PHE A 73 -10.34 6.24 18.62
C PHE A 73 -9.45 5.33 17.77
N ILE A 74 -8.89 5.85 16.68
CA ILE A 74 -8.00 5.13 15.77
C ILE A 74 -6.84 4.47 16.53
N ASP A 75 -6.26 5.17 17.50
CA ASP A 75 -5.15 4.65 18.32
C ASP A 75 -5.55 3.45 19.20
N LEU A 76 -6.84 3.28 19.51
CA LEU A 76 -7.36 2.11 20.24
C LEU A 76 -7.62 0.88 19.35
N ILE A 77 -7.60 1.05 18.03
CA ILE A 77 -7.85 -0.05 17.09
C ILE A 77 -6.55 -0.87 16.95
N PRO A 78 -6.58 -2.19 17.20
CA PRO A 78 -5.40 -3.03 17.14
C PRO A 78 -4.85 -3.15 15.71
N ASP A 79 -3.54 -3.32 15.60
CA ASP A 79 -2.87 -3.51 14.30
C ASP A 79 -3.32 -4.82 13.63
N GLU A 80 -3.68 -5.81 14.44
CA GLU A 80 -4.19 -7.11 14.01
C GLU A 80 -5.49 -7.03 13.20
N ASP A 81 -6.31 -5.97 13.40
CA ASP A 81 -7.52 -5.78 12.62
C ASP A 81 -7.25 -5.32 11.19
N VAL A 82 -6.15 -4.58 10.98
CA VAL A 82 -5.76 -4.03 9.67
C VAL A 82 -4.70 -4.86 8.97
N ALA A 83 -3.96 -5.69 9.71
CA ALA A 83 -2.91 -6.55 9.17
C ALA A 83 -3.35 -7.39 7.96
N PRO A 84 -4.52 -8.07 7.94
CA PRO A 84 -4.94 -8.86 6.77
C PRO A 84 -5.07 -8.03 5.49
N PHE A 85 -5.50 -6.76 5.61
CA PHE A 85 -5.66 -5.86 4.47
C PHE A 85 -4.32 -5.32 3.99
N LEU A 86 -3.42 -4.98 4.91
CA LEU A 86 -2.05 -4.56 4.58
C LEU A 86 -1.24 -5.70 3.96
N ASP A 87 -1.35 -6.91 4.50
CA ASP A 87 -0.68 -8.10 3.97
C ASP A 87 -1.17 -8.42 2.56
N HIS A 88 -2.49 -8.35 2.33
CA HIS A 88 -3.05 -8.55 0.99
C HIS A 88 -2.65 -7.44 0.03
N TYR A 89 -2.60 -6.19 0.48
CA TYR A 89 -2.11 -5.06 -0.32
C TYR A 89 -0.67 -5.31 -0.79
N LEU A 90 0.22 -5.69 0.13
CA LEU A 90 1.63 -5.94 -0.17
C LEU A 90 1.81 -7.16 -1.08
N ALA A 91 1.03 -8.21 -0.85
CA ALA A 91 1.05 -9.41 -1.69
C ALA A 91 0.59 -9.09 -3.13
N GLN A 92 -0.53 -8.38 -3.29
CA GLN A 92 -1.05 -7.99 -4.60
C GLN A 92 -0.10 -7.01 -5.31
N SER A 93 0.52 -6.10 -4.57
CA SER A 93 1.53 -5.19 -5.13
C SER A 93 2.73 -5.97 -5.67
N ALA A 94 3.22 -6.98 -4.93
CA ALA A 94 4.27 -7.87 -5.42
C ALA A 94 3.85 -8.68 -6.66
N GLU A 95 2.61 -9.15 -6.72
CA GLU A 95 2.06 -9.80 -7.92
C GLU A 95 1.99 -8.86 -9.12
N ASN A 96 1.64 -7.59 -8.91
CA ASN A 96 1.63 -6.59 -9.96
C ASN A 96 3.06 -6.36 -10.50
N TYR A 97 4.06 -6.24 -9.61
CA TYR A 97 5.46 -6.16 -10.02
C TYR A 97 5.91 -7.39 -10.83
N LEU A 98 5.49 -8.60 -10.44
CA LEU A 98 5.75 -9.83 -11.22
C LEU A 98 5.06 -9.88 -12.58
N SER A 99 3.91 -9.22 -12.72
CA SER A 99 3.16 -9.19 -13.98
C SER A 99 3.71 -8.17 -14.99
N ILE A 100 4.44 -7.17 -14.50
CA ILE A 100 4.93 -6.04 -15.30
C ILE A 100 6.40 -6.22 -15.66
N TYR A 101 7.23 -6.70 -14.73
CA TYR A 101 8.68 -6.73 -14.89
C TYR A 101 9.21 -8.16 -15.04
N THR A 102 10.25 -8.31 -15.86
CA THR A 102 10.96 -9.58 -15.99
C THR A 102 11.74 -9.92 -14.70
N PRO A 103 12.08 -11.20 -14.47
CA PRO A 103 12.97 -11.60 -13.37
C PRO A 103 14.28 -10.79 -13.29
N GLU A 104 14.91 -10.51 -14.43
CA GLU A 104 16.15 -9.75 -14.49
C GLU A 104 15.96 -8.28 -14.09
N GLN A 105 14.86 -7.66 -14.54
CA GLN A 105 14.49 -6.30 -14.16
C GLN A 105 14.22 -6.20 -12.66
N LEU A 106 13.45 -7.14 -12.09
CA LEU A 106 13.16 -7.20 -10.65
C LEU A 106 14.43 -7.36 -9.82
N ALA A 107 15.35 -8.25 -10.23
CA ALA A 107 16.62 -8.45 -9.54
C ALA A 107 17.49 -7.18 -9.58
N SER A 108 17.50 -6.46 -10.71
CA SER A 108 18.21 -5.20 -10.88
C SER A 108 17.64 -4.11 -9.96
N MET A 109 16.32 -3.88 -10.01
CA MET A 109 15.61 -2.90 -9.18
C MET A 109 15.80 -3.19 -7.68
N ALA A 110 15.63 -4.44 -7.27
CA ALA A 110 15.81 -4.84 -5.88
C ALA A 110 17.27 -4.68 -5.42
N THR A 111 18.24 -4.91 -6.30
CA THR A 111 19.65 -4.66 -5.99
C THR A 111 19.93 -3.17 -5.79
N LEU A 112 19.39 -2.30 -6.66
CA LEU A 112 19.54 -0.84 -6.54
C LEU A 112 18.90 -0.30 -5.25
N LEU A 113 17.71 -0.77 -4.91
CA LEU A 113 17.05 -0.42 -3.65
C LEU A 113 17.81 -0.90 -2.41
N ARG A 114 18.48 -2.06 -2.49
CA ARG A 114 19.31 -2.58 -1.38
C ARG A 114 20.62 -1.84 -1.21
N THR A 115 21.16 -1.23 -2.27
CA THR A 115 22.44 -0.53 -2.24
C THR A 115 22.30 0.95 -1.96
N ASN A 116 21.14 1.53 -2.25
CA ASN A 116 20.83 2.93 -1.99
C ASN A 116 19.55 3.06 -1.16
N ASP A 117 19.71 3.17 0.15
CA ASP A 117 18.60 3.31 1.10
C ASP A 117 17.75 4.55 0.86
N ASP A 118 18.27 5.58 0.18
CA ASP A 118 17.56 6.83 -0.13
C ASP A 118 16.85 6.79 -1.49
N ALA A 119 17.23 5.87 -2.40
CA ALA A 119 16.68 5.82 -3.76
C ALA A 119 15.17 5.54 -3.76
N SER A 120 14.38 6.42 -4.37
CA SER A 120 12.96 6.14 -4.57
C SER A 120 12.75 5.20 -5.76
N MET A 121 11.61 4.51 -5.79
CA MET A 121 11.24 3.71 -6.95
C MET A 121 10.97 4.58 -8.19
N GLU A 122 10.45 5.79 -7.99
CA GLU A 122 10.33 6.79 -9.05
C GLU A 122 11.69 7.13 -9.67
N GLU A 123 12.72 7.35 -8.85
CA GLU A 123 14.08 7.61 -9.33
C GLU A 123 14.65 6.43 -10.10
N ILE A 124 14.54 5.21 -9.57
CA ILE A 124 15.05 3.99 -10.23
C ILE A 124 14.35 3.75 -11.57
N LEU A 125 13.03 3.89 -11.60
CA LEU A 125 12.24 3.73 -12.83
C LEU A 125 12.52 4.85 -13.83
N SER A 126 12.74 6.08 -13.37
CA SER A 126 13.10 7.20 -14.23
C SER A 126 14.48 7.04 -14.88
N GLU A 127 15.44 6.45 -14.16
CA GLU A 127 16.78 6.18 -14.67
C GLU A 127 16.78 5.01 -15.65
N GLU A 128 16.00 3.95 -15.37
CA GLU A 128 15.81 2.85 -16.31
C GLU A 128 15.06 3.31 -17.58
N TYR A 129 14.03 4.15 -17.43
CA TYR A 129 13.34 4.80 -18.55
C TYR A 129 14.29 5.68 -19.38
N ARG A 130 15.19 6.44 -18.73
CA ARG A 130 16.24 7.18 -19.42
C ARG A 130 17.19 6.27 -20.19
N ARG A 131 17.58 5.15 -19.61
CA ARG A 131 18.45 4.17 -20.27
C ARG A 131 17.77 3.56 -21.50
N GLU A 132 16.51 3.17 -21.39
CA GLU A 132 15.74 2.65 -22.53
C GLU A 132 15.55 3.72 -23.62
N LEU A 133 15.27 4.96 -23.24
CA LEU A 133 15.21 6.10 -24.16
C LEU A 133 16.56 6.32 -24.85
N GLU A 134 17.68 6.26 -24.13
CA GLU A 134 19.02 6.41 -24.71
C GLU A 134 19.33 5.30 -25.72
N ILE A 135 18.95 4.05 -25.43
CA ILE A 135 19.08 2.92 -26.36
C ILE A 135 18.20 3.12 -27.59
N ALA A 136 16.96 3.58 -27.42
CA ALA A 136 16.02 3.85 -28.50
C ALA A 136 16.50 5.02 -29.38
N VAL A 137 17.03 6.09 -28.78
CA VAL A 137 17.65 7.23 -29.47
C VAL A 137 18.88 6.77 -30.27
N GLU A 138 19.75 5.95 -29.68
CA GLU A 138 20.92 5.45 -30.39
C GLU A 138 20.51 4.57 -31.59
N LYS A 139 19.51 3.71 -31.42
CA LYS A 139 18.94 2.91 -32.52
C LYS A 139 18.30 3.81 -33.59
N ALA A 140 17.56 4.84 -33.21
CA ALA A 140 16.99 5.81 -34.14
C ALA A 140 18.08 6.56 -34.92
N ARG A 141 19.16 7.00 -34.25
CA ARG A 141 20.33 7.62 -34.90
C ARG A 141 21.01 6.69 -35.90
N THR A 142 21.14 5.40 -35.59
CA THR A 142 21.72 4.43 -36.54
C THR A 142 20.84 4.16 -37.76
N THR A 143 19.54 4.45 -37.65
CA THR A 143 18.55 4.25 -38.73
C THR A 143 18.35 5.53 -39.55
N ALA A 144 18.49 6.70 -38.92
CA ALA A 144 18.42 7.99 -39.57
C ALA A 144 19.59 8.19 -40.55
N GLN A 145 19.29 8.60 -41.78
CA GLN A 145 20.30 8.96 -42.77
C GLN A 145 20.68 10.44 -42.57
N PRO A 146 21.91 10.78 -42.14
CA PRO A 146 22.30 12.16 -41.93
C PRO A 146 22.31 12.93 -43.25
N SER A 147 21.76 14.15 -43.28
CA SER A 147 21.73 14.97 -44.50
C SER A 147 23.11 15.51 -44.92
N GLY A 148 24.09 15.48 -44.02
CA GLY A 148 25.45 15.99 -44.25
C GLY A 148 25.52 17.53 -44.23
N SER A 149 24.52 18.21 -43.70
CA SER A 149 24.46 19.67 -43.57
C SER A 149 25.20 20.15 -42.32
N ASP A 150 26.06 21.16 -42.46
CA ASP A 150 26.72 21.85 -41.33
C ASP A 150 25.86 23.01 -40.76
N ASP A 151 24.64 23.22 -41.28
CA ASP A 151 23.75 24.28 -40.80
C ASP A 151 23.17 23.93 -39.42
N PRO A 152 23.39 24.75 -38.37
CA PRO A 152 22.95 24.48 -37.02
C PRO A 152 21.42 24.38 -36.86
N LEU A 153 20.63 25.01 -37.73
CA LEU A 153 19.18 24.85 -37.73
C LEU A 153 18.77 23.49 -38.32
N VAL A 154 19.49 23.02 -39.33
CA VAL A 154 19.26 21.69 -39.93
C VAL A 154 19.68 20.59 -38.95
N LEU A 155 20.82 20.73 -38.29
CA LEU A 155 21.28 19.82 -37.23
C LEU A 155 20.29 19.76 -36.05
N GLY A 156 19.74 20.92 -35.65
CA GLY A 156 18.71 20.98 -34.60
C GLY A 156 17.40 20.31 -34.99
N LEU A 157 16.99 20.40 -36.25
CA LEU A 157 15.80 19.72 -36.77
C LEU A 157 16.02 18.21 -36.91
N GLU A 158 17.20 17.76 -37.33
CA GLU A 158 17.55 16.34 -37.39
C GLU A 158 17.53 15.69 -36.00
N GLU A 159 18.07 16.35 -34.99
CA GLU A 159 18.03 15.84 -33.61
C GLU A 159 16.60 15.78 -33.06
N MET A 160 15.75 16.76 -33.37
CA MET A 160 14.33 16.71 -33.01
C MET A 160 13.59 15.55 -33.71
N ILE A 161 13.91 15.26 -34.97
CA ILE A 161 13.34 14.13 -35.72
C ILE A 161 13.74 12.80 -35.08
N VAL A 162 15.02 12.64 -34.73
CA VAL A 162 15.54 11.44 -34.03
C VAL A 162 14.85 11.25 -32.68
N GLN A 163 14.64 12.31 -31.90
CA GLN A 163 13.95 12.22 -30.61
C GLN A 163 12.47 11.87 -30.77
N LEU A 164 11.79 12.44 -31.77
CA LEU A 164 10.40 12.10 -32.08
C LEU A 164 10.25 10.66 -32.58
N GLU A 165 11.20 10.18 -33.37
CA GLU A 165 11.22 8.79 -33.86
C GLU A 165 11.55 7.80 -32.74
N ALA A 166 12.44 8.15 -31.81
CA ALA A 166 12.69 7.37 -30.60
C ALA A 166 11.43 7.30 -29.71
N ILE A 167 10.72 8.41 -29.53
CA ILE A 167 9.44 8.45 -28.81
C ILE A 167 8.38 7.60 -29.54
N ASN A 168 8.29 7.67 -30.87
CA ASN A 168 7.37 6.81 -31.63
C ASN A 168 7.76 5.33 -31.54
N VAL A 169 9.04 4.96 -31.54
CA VAL A 169 9.50 3.58 -31.36
C VAL A 169 9.16 3.07 -29.96
N MET A 170 9.26 3.94 -28.94
CA MET A 170 8.81 3.61 -27.59
C MET A 170 7.28 3.47 -27.56
N LEU A 171 6.53 4.35 -28.24
CA LEU A 171 5.06 4.35 -28.21
C LEU A 171 4.39 3.28 -29.09
N ASP A 172 5.01 2.89 -30.21
CA ASP A 172 4.54 1.81 -31.09
C ASP A 172 5.11 0.43 -30.69
N GLY A 173 6.06 0.40 -29.74
CA GLY A 173 6.64 -0.82 -29.15
C GLY A 173 6.21 -1.04 -27.69
N ASP A 174 6.97 -1.87 -26.97
CA ASP A 174 6.72 -2.25 -25.57
C ASP A 174 6.72 -1.03 -24.59
N GLY A 175 7.11 0.17 -25.04
CA GLY A 175 7.24 1.38 -24.20
C GLY A 175 5.91 2.12 -23.92
N ALA A 176 4.95 2.17 -24.85
CA ALA A 176 3.59 2.63 -24.54
C ALA A 176 2.90 1.66 -23.58
N GLU A 177 3.18 0.37 -23.74
CA GLU A 177 2.73 -0.65 -22.82
C GLU A 177 3.38 -0.45 -21.45
N ALA A 178 4.70 -0.20 -21.37
CA ALA A 178 5.41 0.09 -20.12
C ALA A 178 4.89 1.35 -19.40
N ILE A 179 4.60 2.44 -20.13
CA ILE A 179 4.00 3.67 -19.56
C ILE A 179 2.58 3.40 -19.05
N ALA A 180 1.75 2.69 -19.83
CA ALA A 180 0.39 2.32 -19.42
C ALA A 180 0.38 1.32 -18.26
N GLN A 181 1.33 0.38 -18.24
CA GLN A 181 1.54 -0.59 -17.17
C GLN A 181 2.02 0.10 -15.90
N HIS A 182 2.95 1.06 -15.99
CA HIS A 182 3.41 1.86 -14.86
C HIS A 182 2.28 2.75 -14.29
N PHE A 183 1.50 3.38 -15.17
CA PHE A 183 0.31 4.13 -14.76
C PHE A 183 -0.71 3.22 -14.07
N THR A 184 -0.94 2.02 -14.60
CA THR A 184 -1.81 1.01 -13.98
C THR A 184 -1.26 0.55 -12.62
N ALA A 185 0.05 0.34 -12.50
CA ALA A 185 0.72 0.00 -11.24
C ALA A 185 0.58 1.11 -10.21
N SER A 186 0.62 2.38 -10.62
CA SER A 186 0.49 3.54 -9.72
C SER A 186 -0.95 3.77 -9.21
N ILE A 187 -1.97 3.36 -9.98
CA ILE A 187 -3.38 3.61 -9.65
C ILE A 187 -4.07 2.40 -9.00
N ALA A 188 -3.66 1.17 -9.33
CA ALA A 188 -4.19 -0.05 -8.73
C ALA A 188 -4.19 -0.04 -7.18
N PRO A 189 -3.13 0.45 -6.50
CA PRO A 189 -3.12 0.79 -5.08
C PRO A 189 -4.36 1.50 -4.55
N LEU A 190 -4.79 2.57 -5.21
CA LEU A 190 -5.91 3.40 -4.77
C LEU A 190 -7.23 2.61 -4.87
N PHE A 191 -7.41 1.84 -5.95
CA PHE A 191 -8.57 0.97 -6.09
C PHE A 191 -8.62 -0.13 -5.03
N MET A 192 -7.47 -0.69 -4.65
CA MET A 192 -7.39 -1.66 -3.55
C MET A 192 -7.78 -1.04 -2.21
N LEU A 193 -7.27 0.14 -1.88
CA LEU A 193 -7.63 0.85 -0.65
C LEU A 193 -9.13 1.17 -0.59
N MET A 194 -9.72 1.62 -1.70
CA MET A 194 -11.17 1.85 -1.80
C MET A 194 -11.97 0.56 -1.60
N ARG A 195 -11.50 -0.56 -2.16
CA ARG A 195 -12.11 -1.87 -1.97
C ARG A 195 -12.03 -2.31 -0.50
N TYR A 196 -10.89 -2.17 0.16
CA TYR A 196 -10.75 -2.53 1.58
C TYR A 196 -11.59 -1.66 2.49
N SER A 197 -11.68 -0.35 2.23
CA SER A 197 -12.62 0.52 2.94
C SER A 197 -14.05 -0.02 2.86
N ARG A 198 -14.48 -0.44 1.66
CA ARG A 198 -15.79 -1.07 1.47
C ARG A 198 -15.91 -2.40 2.23
N GLU A 199 -14.94 -3.29 2.13
CA GLU A 199 -14.95 -4.59 2.83
C GLU A 199 -15.00 -4.39 4.35
N ILE A 200 -14.17 -3.50 4.90
CA ILE A 200 -14.17 -3.13 6.32
C ILE A 200 -15.53 -2.59 6.73
N SER A 201 -16.12 -1.67 5.96
CA SER A 201 -17.43 -1.12 6.28
C SER A 201 -18.56 -2.16 6.28
N GLN A 202 -18.38 -3.33 5.67
CA GLN A 202 -19.35 -4.43 5.70
C GLN A 202 -19.16 -5.35 6.90
N LEU A 203 -18.03 -5.28 7.60
CA LEU A 203 -17.80 -6.07 8.79
C LEU A 203 -18.79 -5.70 9.88
N GLU A 204 -19.22 -6.71 10.62
CA GLU A 204 -20.02 -6.53 11.82
C GLU A 204 -19.15 -6.89 13.04
N ARG A 205 -19.26 -6.06 14.07
CA ARG A 205 -18.59 -6.29 15.35
C ARG A 205 -19.64 -6.28 16.43
N ASP A 206 -19.47 -7.20 17.37
CA ASP A 206 -20.39 -7.31 18.48
C ASP A 206 -20.20 -6.16 19.47
N PHE A 207 -21.26 -5.90 20.23
CA PHE A 207 -21.29 -4.88 21.26
C PHE A 207 -20.25 -5.12 22.38
N ASP A 208 -19.88 -6.37 22.62
CA ASP A 208 -18.91 -6.80 23.65
C ASP A 208 -17.48 -6.92 23.13
N ASN A 209 -17.20 -6.46 21.91
CA ASN A 209 -15.86 -6.45 21.36
C ASN A 209 -14.90 -5.62 22.24
N PRO A 210 -13.65 -6.08 22.49
CA PRO A 210 -12.69 -5.37 23.34
C PRO A 210 -12.44 -3.91 22.96
N VAL A 211 -12.41 -3.58 21.66
CA VAL A 211 -12.19 -2.21 21.17
C VAL A 211 -13.42 -1.34 21.48
N THR A 212 -14.61 -1.87 21.20
CA THR A 212 -15.90 -1.25 21.54
C THR A 212 -15.98 -0.92 23.05
N ILE A 213 -15.53 -1.84 23.90
CA ILE A 213 -15.47 -1.65 25.35
C ILE A 213 -14.39 -0.62 25.74
N ALA A 214 -13.21 -0.66 25.13
CA ALA A 214 -12.12 0.27 25.41
C ALA A 214 -12.54 1.71 25.11
N VAL A 215 -13.15 1.94 23.95
CA VAL A 215 -13.68 3.24 23.52
C VAL A 215 -14.75 3.76 24.48
N LEU A 216 -15.64 2.89 24.99
CA LEU A 216 -16.62 3.27 26.01
C LEU A 216 -15.97 3.62 27.35
N ASN A 217 -14.85 3.00 27.72
CA ASN A 217 -14.13 3.27 28.96
C ASN A 217 -13.26 4.54 28.88
N GLU A 218 -12.90 4.96 27.68
CA GLU A 218 -12.02 6.10 27.49
C GLU A 218 -12.77 7.44 27.52
N HIS A 219 -12.35 8.35 28.39
CA HIS A 219 -12.94 9.68 28.46
C HIS A 219 -12.48 10.56 27.31
N GLY A 220 -13.43 11.26 26.68
CA GLY A 220 -13.15 12.28 25.67
C GLY A 220 -13.07 11.75 24.23
N ILE A 221 -13.31 10.45 23.99
CA ILE A 221 -13.45 9.90 22.63
C ILE A 221 -14.88 9.99 22.14
N LEU A 222 -15.85 9.66 23.01
CA LEU A 222 -17.27 9.67 22.69
C LEU A 222 -18.02 10.76 23.46
N ARG A 223 -18.94 11.43 22.75
CA ARG A 223 -19.97 12.28 23.33
C ARG A 223 -21.31 11.54 23.34
N PHE A 224 -21.98 11.59 24.48
CA PHE A 224 -23.28 10.98 24.68
C PHE A 224 -24.33 12.09 24.77
N ALA A 225 -25.47 11.90 24.10
CA ALA A 225 -26.62 12.81 24.25
C ALA A 225 -27.13 12.85 25.71
N ASN A 226 -26.98 11.75 26.46
CA ASN A 226 -27.31 11.70 27.89
C ASN A 226 -26.11 11.18 28.72
N PRO A 227 -25.65 11.93 29.74
CA PRO A 227 -24.47 11.57 30.52
C PRO A 227 -24.57 10.24 31.28
N VAL A 228 -25.79 9.75 31.55
CA VAL A 228 -26.03 8.47 32.24
C VAL A 228 -25.92 7.28 31.28
N GLN A 229 -26.11 7.48 29.97
CA GLN A 229 -26.09 6.39 28.97
C GLN A 229 -24.79 5.60 28.99
N ARG A 230 -23.65 6.29 29.12
CA ARG A 230 -22.34 5.65 29.17
C ARG A 230 -22.23 4.63 30.31
N GLN A 231 -22.67 5.00 31.51
CA GLN A 231 -22.67 4.08 32.66
C GLN A 231 -23.66 2.93 32.47
N THR A 232 -24.80 3.17 31.83
CA THR A 232 -25.78 2.12 31.52
C THR A 232 -25.19 1.09 30.54
N LEU A 233 -24.52 1.53 29.48
CA LEU A 233 -23.89 0.63 28.50
C LEU A 233 -22.76 -0.19 29.13
N LEU A 234 -21.91 0.44 29.95
CA LEU A 234 -20.86 -0.28 30.67
C LEU A 234 -21.42 -1.31 31.67
N ARG A 235 -22.53 -1.00 32.36
CA ARG A 235 -23.21 -1.98 33.24
C ARG A 235 -23.83 -3.14 32.47
N GLN A 236 -24.40 -2.89 31.29
CA GLN A 236 -24.94 -3.93 30.42
C GLN A 236 -23.83 -4.88 29.94
N LEU A 237 -22.66 -4.34 29.61
CA LEU A 237 -21.48 -5.11 29.22
C LEU A 237 -20.96 -6.00 30.35
N SER A 238 -20.87 -5.48 31.58
CA SER A 238 -20.48 -6.28 32.73
C SER A 238 -21.49 -7.39 33.04
N ALA A 239 -22.79 -7.08 32.94
CA ALA A 239 -23.85 -8.07 33.17
C ALA A 239 -23.84 -9.19 32.11
N SER A 240 -23.63 -8.86 30.83
CA SER A 240 -23.56 -9.86 29.75
C SER A 240 -22.43 -10.88 29.95
N LYS A 241 -21.27 -10.41 30.43
CA LYS A 241 -20.12 -11.27 30.76
C LYS A 241 -20.41 -12.23 31.93
N ASP A 242 -21.22 -11.78 32.90
CA ASP A 242 -21.55 -12.56 34.09
C ASP A 242 -22.71 -13.56 33.87
N THR A 243 -23.57 -13.35 32.87
CA THR A 243 -24.79 -14.16 32.68
C THR A 243 -24.89 -14.92 31.35
N GLY A 244 -23.93 -14.81 30.43
CA GLY A 244 -23.97 -15.55 29.16
C GLY A 244 -25.10 -15.11 28.22
N GLY A 245 -25.33 -13.80 28.10
CA GLY A 245 -26.31 -13.21 27.19
C GLY A 245 -27.70 -13.01 27.81
N ILE A 246 -28.04 -11.77 28.14
CA ILE A 246 -29.43 -11.36 28.41
C ILE A 246 -29.97 -10.64 27.18
N GLN A 247 -31.01 -11.22 26.56
CA GLN A 247 -31.81 -10.58 25.52
C GLN A 247 -32.56 -9.36 26.08
N PHE A 248 -32.58 -8.28 25.29
CA PHE A 248 -33.19 -7.00 25.66
C PHE A 248 -34.71 -7.11 25.87
N ILE A 249 -35.18 -6.37 26.88
CA ILE A 249 -36.57 -5.91 26.95
C ILE A 249 -36.65 -4.63 26.12
N THR A 250 -37.28 -4.71 24.95
CA THR A 250 -37.65 -3.54 24.15
C THR A 250 -38.66 -2.71 24.95
N PRO A 251 -38.49 -1.38 25.11
CA PRO A 251 -39.52 -0.56 25.74
C PRO A 251 -40.82 -0.64 24.92
N PRO A 252 -42.00 -0.69 25.57
CA PRO A 252 -43.26 -0.77 24.86
C PRO A 252 -43.42 0.47 23.98
N ARG A 253 -43.77 0.26 22.70
CA ARG A 253 -44.23 1.33 21.82
C ARG A 253 -45.38 2.05 22.51
N THR A 254 -45.22 3.34 22.76
CA THR A 254 -46.33 4.22 23.10
C THR A 254 -47.34 4.15 21.98
N THR A 255 -48.48 3.53 22.24
CA THR A 255 -49.68 3.64 21.42
C THR A 255 -50.13 5.09 21.45
N GLU A 256 -50.04 5.76 20.31
CA GLU A 256 -50.81 6.96 20.05
C GLU A 256 -52.30 6.64 20.24
N THR A 257 -52.96 7.49 21.00
CA THR A 257 -54.39 7.46 21.27
C THR A 257 -55.05 8.33 20.21
N ASP A 258 -55.98 7.74 19.46
CA ASP A 258 -57.15 8.40 18.87
C ASP A 258 -58.32 7.40 18.94
#